data_AF-A0A4U7B4U1-F1
#
_entry.id   AF-A0A4U7B4U1-F1
#
_cell.length_a   1.000
_cell.length_b   1.000
_cell.length_c   1.000
_cell.angle_alpha   90.00
_cell.angle_beta   90.00
_cell.angle_gamma   90.00
#
_symmetry.space_group_name_H-M   'P 1'
#
loop_
_entity.id
_entity.type
_entity.pdbx_description
1 polymer ?
#
loop_
_entity_poly.entity_id
_entity_poly.type
_entity_poly.pdbx_seq_one_letter_code
_entity_poly.pdbx_strand_id
1 'polypeptide(L)'
;MQLSGLFWISIVAVQCVPEVVGQSNVDLGEAHCASTYRYSSYHSTDITFPVVERTINSSACRNGLYTFITPRGSAVPKPAVAIFDDDDQPVWTKPTEGQAYDFKVQEVNGQQYLSYWTGDDKIRGHGSGEWVVLNSSYEEQGRVKALNGLTADLHELVITPDRTALITVYEARQVDRTDLNDLNSTLNNMYMWDCLFQEIDIANNELIFEWRASDHYSINDTFHEPGDTGSADNPFDWFHINSVQKDKLGNYIVSARYTHSVTYIDGNTGSVLWILGGKRNNFQDLSDGNATDFAWQHDARLHDLEAFPQTMLSSISAHNLPLNGRRTQLLTLFDNAAEDILHSRPYSRGLLLELTYPSHPETLLLTQERASPSQSSPYTACLIHPYVHPAHISSSSQGSLQLLPSQTLGEDPRLLIGYGFNAVWTTFDPNGTAVCDVRFAPSASWETGDVQSYRVFQSRWVGRPRTVPQVAMAGGYDEDKVYVSWNGATEVTGWRVQSAMHSRAKRWGRREWFDVVSVEKKGFETGIALEGRMVFRWVRVVALDGDRVELGASEPLDLGRERAKRLFGDFVRAALRTRKLMVLSHVVVPMFALVVVFAGGIVWCARVCARGQGVGGPILRSY
;
A
#
# COMPACT_ATOMS: atom_id res chain seq x y z
N MET A 1 -48.06 -19.72 32.61
CA MET A 1 -48.05 -18.38 33.24
C MET A 1 -46.68 -18.14 33.85
N GLN A 2 -45.93 -17.22 33.23
CA GLN A 2 -45.05 -16.18 33.79
C GLN A 2 -44.37 -16.33 35.17
N LEU A 3 -43.04 -16.09 35.17
CA LEU A 3 -42.19 -15.20 36.01
C LEU A 3 -40.87 -15.90 36.38
N SER A 4 -39.75 -15.59 35.71
CA SER A 4 -38.81 -14.45 35.90
C SER A 4 -37.67 -14.75 36.89
N GLY A 5 -36.44 -14.72 36.39
CA GLY A 5 -35.21 -14.73 37.18
C GLY A 5 -34.04 -14.23 36.34
N LEU A 6 -33.75 -12.94 36.47
CA LEU A 6 -32.65 -12.22 35.84
C LEU A 6 -31.29 -12.79 36.29
N PHE A 7 -30.39 -13.05 35.34
CA PHE A 7 -28.95 -13.08 35.61
C PHE A 7 -28.28 -11.92 34.87
N TRP A 8 -27.72 -11.01 35.66
CA TRP A 8 -26.82 -9.96 35.24
C TRP A 8 -25.48 -10.59 34.85
N ILE A 9 -25.05 -10.41 33.59
CA ILE A 9 -23.66 -10.61 33.20
C ILE A 9 -23.02 -9.22 33.14
N SER A 10 -22.16 -8.93 34.11
CA SER A 10 -21.32 -7.74 34.13
C SER A 10 -20.36 -7.78 32.95
N ILE A 11 -20.55 -6.88 31.98
CA ILE A 11 -19.54 -6.58 30.97
C ILE A 11 -18.44 -5.79 31.67
N VAL A 12 -17.33 -6.47 31.99
CA VAL A 12 -16.08 -5.78 32.28
C VAL A 12 -15.49 -5.37 30.94
N ALA A 13 -15.66 -4.10 30.58
CA ALA A 13 -14.91 -3.50 29.50
C ALA A 13 -13.44 -3.43 29.94
N VAL A 14 -12.63 -4.38 29.48
CA VAL A 14 -11.17 -4.29 29.57
C VAL A 14 -10.73 -3.32 28.48
N GLN A 15 -10.43 -2.08 28.86
CA GLN A 15 -9.72 -1.16 27.99
C GLN A 15 -8.31 -1.70 27.76
N CYS A 16 -8.06 -2.28 26.58
CA CYS A 16 -6.73 -2.68 26.15
C CYS A 16 -5.90 -1.44 25.78
N VAL A 17 -4.74 -1.29 26.40
CA VAL A 17 -3.72 -0.29 26.03
C VAL A 17 -2.74 -0.99 25.06
N PRO A 18 -2.39 -0.39 23.90
CA PRO A 18 -1.40 -0.98 22.99
C PRO A 18 -0.03 -1.10 23.67
N GLU A 19 0.59 -2.27 23.60
CA GLU A 19 1.93 -2.50 24.14
C GLU A 19 2.99 -2.02 23.13
N VAL A 20 3.84 -1.08 23.57
CA VAL A 20 4.95 -0.52 22.80
C VAL A 20 6.17 -1.41 23.01
N VAL A 21 6.59 -2.15 21.98
CA VAL A 21 7.79 -3.00 22.06
C VAL A 21 9.00 -2.23 21.53
N GLY A 22 9.96 -1.95 22.41
CA GLY A 22 11.29 -1.49 22.03
C GLY A 22 12.12 -2.63 21.42
N GLN A 23 13.02 -2.31 20.49
CA GLN A 23 13.87 -3.29 19.81
C GLN A 23 14.77 -4.05 20.81
N SER A 24 14.35 -5.24 21.22
CA SER A 24 15.23 -6.28 21.72
C SER A 24 14.66 -7.64 21.32
N ASN A 25 15.50 -8.48 20.69
CA ASN A 25 15.18 -9.85 20.28
C ASN A 25 14.60 -10.65 21.45
N VAL A 26 13.33 -11.04 21.38
CA VAL A 26 12.72 -12.02 22.29
C VAL A 26 11.78 -12.94 21.50
N ASP A 27 11.94 -14.22 21.80
CA ASP A 27 11.26 -15.41 21.30
C ASP A 27 9.72 -15.28 21.26
N LEU A 28 9.11 -15.72 20.16
CA LEU A 28 7.65 -15.70 19.93
C LEU A 28 6.99 -16.93 20.58
N GLY A 29 6.92 -16.93 21.92
CA GLY A 29 6.17 -17.92 22.70
C GLY A 29 4.89 -17.31 23.30
N GLU A 30 3.74 -17.89 22.94
CA GLU A 30 2.40 -17.78 23.54
C GLU A 30 2.16 -16.64 24.56
N ALA A 31 1.53 -15.56 24.10
CA ALA A 31 0.90 -14.58 24.97
C ALA A 31 -0.56 -14.34 24.53
N HIS A 32 -1.49 -15.00 25.23
CA HIS A 32 -2.90 -14.68 25.20
C HIS A 32 -3.10 -13.24 25.73
N CYS A 33 -3.49 -12.32 24.84
CA CYS A 33 -3.69 -10.85 25.02
C CYS A 33 -2.58 -9.91 24.49
N ALA A 34 -1.71 -10.33 23.56
CA ALA A 34 -0.97 -9.39 22.72
C ALA A 34 -1.85 -8.89 21.56
N SER A 35 -1.79 -7.61 21.19
CA SER A 35 -2.44 -7.14 19.97
C SER A 35 -1.91 -7.94 18.78
N THR A 36 -2.82 -8.49 17.95
CA THR A 36 -2.45 -9.20 16.71
C THR A 36 -1.68 -8.30 15.74
N TYR A 37 -1.77 -6.99 15.93
CA TYR A 37 -1.09 -6.01 15.12
C TYR A 37 -0.11 -5.18 15.95
N ARG A 38 1.17 -5.14 15.53
CA ARG A 38 2.27 -4.49 16.25
C ARG A 38 2.83 -3.31 15.46
N TYR A 39 3.26 -2.28 16.17
CA TYR A 39 3.89 -1.10 15.58
C TYR A 39 5.30 -0.87 16.11
N SER A 40 6.20 -0.40 15.24
CA SER A 40 7.48 0.19 15.64
C SER A 40 7.28 1.62 16.16
N SER A 41 8.11 2.03 17.14
CA SER A 41 8.18 3.39 17.68
C SER A 41 9.61 3.92 17.61
N TYR A 42 9.75 5.24 17.54
CA TYR A 42 11.03 5.92 17.30
C TYR A 42 11.22 7.08 18.28
N HIS A 43 12.47 7.49 18.50
CA HIS A 43 12.79 8.60 19.38
C HIS A 43 12.61 9.97 18.70
N SER A 44 12.93 10.05 17.41
CA SER A 44 12.95 11.27 16.60
C SER A 44 11.58 11.70 16.10
N THR A 45 10.58 10.81 16.13
CA THR A 45 9.26 11.05 15.54
C THR A 45 8.18 10.19 16.20
N ASP A 46 6.93 10.69 16.16
CA ASP A 46 5.73 9.96 16.62
C ASP A 46 5.13 9.06 15.52
N ILE A 47 5.80 8.99 14.35
CA ILE A 47 5.40 8.10 13.26
C ILE A 47 5.54 6.63 13.71
N THR A 48 4.57 5.82 13.34
CA THR A 48 4.54 4.38 13.64
C THR A 48 4.35 3.57 12.37
N PHE A 49 4.99 2.42 12.28
CA PHE A 49 4.86 1.49 11.15
C PHE A 49 4.45 0.10 11.61
N PRO A 50 3.74 -0.68 10.78
CA PRO A 50 3.60 -2.11 11.02
C PRO A 50 4.96 -2.75 11.26
N VAL A 51 5.03 -3.64 12.25
CA VAL A 51 6.15 -4.58 12.34
C VAL A 51 5.93 -5.67 11.30
N VAL A 52 6.91 -5.82 10.42
CA VAL A 52 6.99 -6.87 9.42
C VAL A 52 7.97 -7.95 9.88
N GLU A 53 7.66 -9.20 9.57
CA GLU A 53 8.46 -10.36 9.89
C GLU A 53 8.66 -11.19 8.64
N ARG A 54 9.91 -11.59 8.39
CA ARG A 54 10.27 -12.45 7.28
C ARG A 54 10.45 -13.89 7.74
N THR A 55 9.60 -14.77 7.23
CA THR A 55 9.54 -16.21 7.54
C THR A 55 10.40 -17.02 6.57
N ILE A 56 10.49 -16.61 5.29
CA ILE A 56 11.45 -17.14 4.32
C ILE A 56 12.38 -16.00 3.90
N ASN A 57 13.68 -16.16 4.16
CA ASN A 57 14.68 -15.14 3.89
C ASN A 57 15.86 -15.69 3.09
N SER A 58 15.78 -15.59 1.76
CA SER A 58 16.90 -15.88 0.86
C SER A 58 17.51 -14.59 0.30
N SER A 59 18.70 -14.68 -0.29
CA SER A 59 19.35 -13.53 -0.95
C SER A 59 18.49 -12.96 -2.09
N ALA A 60 17.60 -13.76 -2.66
CA ALA A 60 16.65 -13.37 -3.69
C ALA A 60 15.69 -12.24 -3.27
N CYS A 61 15.43 -12.12 -1.97
CA CYS A 61 14.56 -11.08 -1.46
C CYS A 61 15.13 -9.65 -1.63
N ARG A 62 16.45 -9.52 -1.76
CA ARG A 62 17.14 -8.23 -1.89
C ARG A 62 17.23 -7.86 -3.36
N ASN A 63 16.13 -7.31 -3.88
CA ASN A 63 15.96 -6.96 -5.30
C ASN A 63 16.07 -5.45 -5.55
N GLY A 64 16.34 -4.63 -4.53
CA GLY A 64 16.43 -3.18 -4.63
C GLY A 64 15.09 -2.48 -4.93
N LEU A 65 13.95 -3.18 -4.77
CA LEU A 65 12.62 -2.61 -4.94
C LEU A 65 12.02 -2.25 -3.58
N TYR A 66 11.16 -1.24 -3.58
CA TYR A 66 10.36 -0.89 -2.41
C TYR A 66 9.04 -1.65 -2.43
N THR A 67 8.56 -2.05 -1.25
CA THR A 67 7.27 -2.72 -1.07
C THR A 67 6.21 -1.70 -0.64
N PHE A 68 5.05 -1.73 -1.31
CA PHE A 68 3.92 -0.84 -1.11
C PHE A 68 2.74 -1.62 -0.55
N ILE A 69 2.24 -1.19 0.61
CA ILE A 69 1.10 -1.82 1.28
C ILE A 69 0.10 -0.78 1.79
N THR A 70 -1.14 -1.23 2.01
CA THR A 70 -2.22 -0.47 2.62
C THR A 70 -2.71 -1.18 3.88
N PRO A 71 -2.05 -1.01 5.04
CA PRO A 71 -2.49 -1.70 6.25
C PRO A 71 -3.89 -1.22 6.63
N ARG A 72 -4.84 -2.16 6.68
CA ARG A 72 -6.26 -1.94 6.93
C ARG A 72 -6.88 -3.08 7.76
N GLY A 73 -8.13 -2.90 8.17
CA GLY A 73 -8.90 -3.89 8.93
C GLY A 73 -9.31 -3.42 10.32
N SER A 74 -10.13 -4.22 11.00
CA SER A 74 -10.72 -3.91 12.32
C SER A 74 -9.67 -3.79 13.43
N ALA A 75 -8.55 -4.52 13.33
CA ALA A 75 -7.45 -4.50 14.29
C ALA A 75 -6.33 -3.51 13.91
N VAL A 76 -6.49 -2.75 12.83
CA VAL A 76 -5.57 -1.69 12.41
C VAL A 76 -6.07 -0.34 12.93
N PRO A 77 -5.53 0.19 14.04
CA PRO A 77 -6.05 1.41 14.66
C PRO A 77 -5.81 2.67 13.83
N LYS A 78 -4.79 2.66 12.96
CA LYS A 78 -4.45 3.76 12.07
C LYS A 78 -4.22 3.23 10.66
N PRO A 79 -5.28 3.10 9.85
CA PRO A 79 -5.14 2.80 8.43
C PRO A 79 -4.17 3.79 7.77
N ALA A 80 -3.37 3.28 6.85
CA ALA A 80 -2.32 4.06 6.21
C ALA A 80 -1.96 3.51 4.82
N VAL A 81 -1.20 4.29 4.09
CA VAL A 81 -0.34 3.81 3.01
C VAL A 81 1.10 3.75 3.53
N ALA A 82 1.82 2.67 3.25
CA ALA A 82 3.17 2.46 3.76
C ALA A 82 4.13 1.90 2.71
N ILE A 83 5.38 2.35 2.78
CA ILE A 83 6.51 1.92 1.95
C ILE A 83 7.58 1.30 2.85
N PHE A 84 8.06 0.14 2.45
CA PHE A 84 9.21 -0.57 3.04
C PHE A 84 10.30 -0.73 1.98
N ASP A 85 11.57 -0.74 2.39
CA ASP A 85 12.67 -1.11 1.50
C ASP A 85 12.78 -2.63 1.32
N ASP A 86 13.74 -3.08 0.52
CA ASP A 86 13.93 -4.51 0.25
C ASP A 86 14.47 -5.28 1.45
N ASP A 87 14.95 -4.59 2.50
CA ASP A 87 15.29 -5.06 3.85
C ASP A 87 14.07 -5.16 4.80
N ASP A 88 12.86 -4.92 4.29
CA ASP A 88 11.62 -4.78 5.06
C ASP A 88 11.71 -3.69 6.15
N GLN A 89 12.62 -2.71 5.99
CA GLN A 89 12.69 -1.57 6.89
C GLN A 89 11.70 -0.49 6.45
N PRO A 90 11.05 0.20 7.41
CA PRO A 90 10.16 1.29 7.07
C PRO A 90 10.87 2.44 6.35
N VAL A 91 10.19 3.01 5.36
CA VAL A 91 10.68 4.13 4.55
C VAL A 91 9.74 5.32 4.66
N TRP A 92 8.45 5.10 4.40
CA TRP A 92 7.45 6.16 4.38
C TRP A 92 6.08 5.66 4.81
N THR A 93 5.36 6.45 5.59
CA THR A 93 3.94 6.19 5.87
C THR A 93 3.15 7.49 5.91
N LYS A 94 1.87 7.38 5.54
CA LYS A 94 0.86 8.41 5.68
C LYS A 94 -0.44 7.78 6.18
N PRO A 95 -0.86 8.07 7.42
CA PRO A 95 -2.18 7.71 7.91
C PRO A 95 -3.29 8.33 7.06
N THR A 96 -4.41 7.65 6.95
CA THR A 96 -5.59 8.09 6.21
C THR A 96 -6.80 8.23 7.15
N GLU A 97 -7.71 9.16 6.86
CA GLU A 97 -8.93 9.38 7.67
C GLU A 97 -9.94 8.22 7.55
N GLY A 98 -9.84 7.45 6.46
CA GLY A 98 -10.53 6.18 6.24
C GLY A 98 -9.56 5.10 5.79
N GLN A 99 -10.09 4.00 5.26
CA GLN A 99 -9.28 2.92 4.72
C GLN A 99 -8.68 3.31 3.36
N ALA A 100 -7.46 2.86 3.09
CA ALA A 100 -6.78 3.06 1.81
C ALA A 100 -6.68 1.73 1.05
N TYR A 101 -6.69 1.80 -0.27
CA TYR A 101 -6.65 0.63 -1.15
C TYR A 101 -5.67 0.84 -2.31
N ASP A 102 -5.10 -0.27 -2.79
CA ASP A 102 -4.32 -0.38 -4.03
C ASP A 102 -3.19 0.68 -4.15
N PHE A 103 -2.35 0.78 -3.12
CA PHE A 103 -1.22 1.71 -3.08
C PHE A 103 -0.06 1.22 -3.96
N LYS A 104 0.23 1.93 -5.05
CA LYS A 104 1.26 1.54 -6.02
C LYS A 104 1.92 2.72 -6.73
N VAL A 105 3.03 2.42 -7.42
CA VAL A 105 3.69 3.37 -8.33
C VAL A 105 2.98 3.36 -9.68
N GLN A 106 2.71 4.54 -10.22
CA GLN A 106 2.25 4.79 -11.57
C GLN A 106 3.37 5.51 -12.34
N GLU A 107 3.57 5.21 -13.61
CA GLU A 107 4.61 5.83 -14.42
C GLU A 107 4.04 6.51 -15.66
N VAL A 108 4.40 7.78 -15.86
CA VAL A 108 3.97 8.58 -17.01
C VAL A 108 5.18 9.32 -17.58
N ASN A 109 5.53 9.07 -18.83
CA ASN A 109 6.68 9.69 -19.52
C ASN A 109 7.99 9.59 -18.71
N GLY A 110 8.24 8.45 -18.05
CA GLY A 110 9.41 8.23 -17.20
C GLY A 110 9.36 8.93 -15.84
N GLN A 111 8.30 9.66 -15.52
CA GLN A 111 8.07 10.24 -14.21
C GLN A 111 7.18 9.32 -13.37
N GLN A 112 7.62 9.03 -12.15
CA GLN A 112 6.89 8.20 -11.21
C GLN A 112 5.98 9.03 -10.30
N TYR A 113 4.80 8.46 -10.03
CA TYR A 113 3.80 8.96 -9.08
C TYR A 113 3.37 7.82 -8.16
N LEU A 114 2.85 8.15 -7.00
CA LEU A 114 2.14 7.18 -6.17
C LEU A 114 0.64 7.38 -6.33
N SER A 115 -0.12 6.30 -6.33
CA SER A 115 -1.58 6.35 -6.28
C SER A 115 -2.12 5.48 -5.16
N TYR A 116 -3.23 5.89 -4.54
CA TYR A 116 -4.05 5.05 -3.66
C TYR A 116 -5.50 5.54 -3.68
N TRP A 117 -6.46 4.65 -3.43
CA TRP A 117 -7.86 5.00 -3.33
C TRP A 117 -8.25 5.45 -1.92
N THR A 118 -9.21 6.36 -1.82
CA THR A 118 -9.85 6.77 -0.57
C THR A 118 -11.33 7.06 -0.78
N GLY A 119 -12.17 6.74 0.20
CA GLY A 119 -13.62 6.93 0.12
C GLY A 119 -14.37 6.11 1.17
N ASP A 120 -15.65 5.85 0.91
CA ASP A 120 -16.47 4.94 1.72
C ASP A 120 -16.33 3.51 1.21
N ASP A 121 -15.72 2.63 2.01
CA ASP A 121 -15.52 1.21 1.73
C ASP A 121 -16.58 0.31 2.39
N LYS A 122 -17.62 0.90 2.98
CA LYS A 122 -18.72 0.16 3.62
C LYS A 122 -19.77 -0.35 2.63
N ILE A 123 -19.60 -0.02 1.35
CA ILE A 123 -20.49 -0.47 0.28
C ILE A 123 -20.11 -1.90 -0.10
N ARG A 124 -20.47 -2.85 0.78
CA ARG A 124 -20.23 -4.31 0.70
C ARG A 124 -19.56 -4.78 -0.60
N GLY A 125 -18.24 -4.89 -0.56
CA GLY A 125 -17.44 -5.47 -1.66
C GLY A 125 -16.83 -4.44 -2.61
N HIS A 126 -17.27 -3.19 -2.65
CA HIS A 126 -16.74 -2.14 -3.53
C HIS A 126 -16.68 -0.77 -2.81
N GLY A 127 -16.17 0.25 -3.50
CA GLY A 127 -15.95 1.57 -2.94
C GLY A 127 -16.78 2.67 -3.60
N SER A 128 -17.12 3.71 -2.83
CA SER A 128 -17.52 5.01 -3.38
C SER A 128 -16.52 6.06 -2.96
N GLY A 129 -15.65 6.46 -3.90
CA GLY A 129 -14.54 7.34 -3.59
C GLY A 129 -13.84 7.92 -4.80
N GLU A 130 -12.54 8.15 -4.62
CA GLU A 130 -11.65 8.77 -5.59
C GLU A 130 -10.21 8.30 -5.36
N TRP A 131 -9.38 8.47 -6.38
CA TRP A 131 -7.97 8.09 -6.32
C TRP A 131 -7.09 9.30 -6.11
N VAL A 132 -6.22 9.24 -5.12
CA VAL A 132 -5.23 10.29 -4.81
C VAL A 132 -3.94 10.00 -5.56
N VAL A 133 -3.37 11.00 -6.23
CA VAL A 133 -2.07 10.90 -6.91
C VAL A 133 -1.04 11.81 -6.22
N LEU A 134 0.12 11.25 -5.82
CA LEU A 134 1.21 11.96 -5.17
C LEU A 134 2.47 11.99 -6.06
N ASN A 135 3.23 13.08 -5.99
CA ASN A 135 4.56 13.15 -6.59
C ASN A 135 5.65 12.51 -5.71
N SER A 136 6.92 12.56 -6.18
CA SER A 136 8.10 12.09 -5.43
C SER A 136 8.34 12.82 -4.10
N SER A 137 7.78 14.02 -3.91
CA SER A 137 7.79 14.73 -2.63
C SER A 137 6.62 14.38 -1.70
N TYR A 138 5.81 13.39 -2.07
CA TYR A 138 4.59 12.96 -1.37
C TYR A 138 3.50 14.03 -1.29
N GLU A 139 3.55 15.02 -2.19
CA GLU A 139 2.53 16.07 -2.32
C GLU A 139 1.47 15.65 -3.32
N GLU A 140 0.21 15.84 -2.97
CA GLU A 140 -0.92 15.56 -3.85
C GLU A 140 -0.85 16.43 -5.12
N GLN A 141 -0.88 15.77 -6.28
CA GLN A 141 -0.88 16.41 -7.59
C GLN A 141 -2.29 16.54 -8.16
N GLY A 142 -3.20 15.66 -7.73
CA GLY A 142 -4.57 15.66 -8.18
C GLY A 142 -5.32 14.42 -7.69
N ARG A 143 -6.58 14.35 -8.10
CA ARG A 143 -7.46 13.23 -7.82
C ARG A 143 -8.15 12.77 -9.08
N VAL A 144 -8.25 11.45 -9.27
CA VAL A 144 -9.00 10.84 -10.37
C VAL A 144 -10.36 10.40 -9.84
N LYS A 145 -11.42 10.82 -10.53
CA LYS A 145 -12.83 10.56 -10.19
C LYS A 145 -13.52 9.88 -11.36
N ALA A 146 -14.58 9.14 -11.07
CA ALA A 146 -15.51 8.72 -12.10
C ALA A 146 -16.29 9.91 -12.68
N LEU A 147 -16.70 9.77 -13.94
CA LEU A 147 -17.50 10.76 -14.66
C LEU A 147 -18.99 10.36 -14.64
N ASN A 148 -19.83 11.17 -15.29
CA ASN A 148 -21.28 10.94 -15.42
C ASN A 148 -22.05 10.90 -14.07
N GLY A 149 -21.52 11.55 -13.04
CA GLY A 149 -22.15 11.59 -11.70
C GLY A 149 -21.96 10.31 -10.89
N LEU A 150 -21.08 9.41 -11.33
CA LEU A 150 -20.72 8.19 -10.63
C LEU A 150 -19.53 8.43 -9.68
N THR A 151 -19.16 7.41 -8.91
CA THR A 151 -18.01 7.45 -8.00
C THR A 151 -16.99 6.38 -8.34
N ALA A 152 -15.70 6.68 -8.17
CA ALA A 152 -14.65 5.72 -8.49
C ALA A 152 -14.62 4.61 -7.44
N ASP A 153 -14.57 3.38 -7.92
CA ASP A 153 -14.45 2.19 -7.08
C ASP A 153 -12.99 1.94 -6.67
N LEU A 154 -12.82 1.15 -5.61
CA LEU A 154 -11.56 0.86 -4.93
C LEU A 154 -10.66 -0.17 -5.63
N HIS A 155 -11.17 -0.90 -6.64
CA HIS A 155 -10.48 -2.10 -7.13
C HIS A 155 -9.34 -1.80 -8.10
N GLU A 156 -9.46 -0.78 -8.95
CA GLU A 156 -8.43 -0.49 -9.94
C GLU A 156 -8.29 1.00 -10.26
N LEU A 157 -7.03 1.44 -10.25
CA LEU A 157 -6.55 2.55 -11.07
C LEU A 157 -5.31 2.12 -11.85
N VAL A 158 -5.32 2.32 -13.16
CA VAL A 158 -4.12 2.28 -13.99
C VAL A 158 -4.01 3.59 -14.74
N ILE A 159 -2.89 4.30 -14.58
CA ILE A 159 -2.56 5.44 -15.44
C ILE A 159 -1.78 4.90 -16.64
N THR A 160 -2.33 5.06 -17.84
CA THR A 160 -1.73 4.56 -19.07
C THR A 160 -0.57 5.46 -19.54
N PRO A 161 0.32 4.95 -20.41
CA PRO A 161 1.33 5.77 -21.07
C PRO A 161 0.76 6.96 -21.85
N ASP A 162 -0.49 6.85 -22.33
CA ASP A 162 -1.20 7.90 -23.07
C ASP A 162 -1.79 9.00 -22.16
N ARG A 163 -1.53 8.94 -20.83
CA ARG A 163 -2.03 9.86 -19.80
C ARG A 163 -3.54 9.79 -19.60
N THR A 164 -4.09 8.60 -19.80
CA THR A 164 -5.48 8.29 -19.46
C THR A 164 -5.51 7.49 -18.15
N ALA A 165 -6.61 7.59 -17.41
CA ALA A 165 -6.88 6.81 -16.21
C ALA A 165 -7.93 5.74 -16.52
N LEU A 166 -7.61 4.49 -16.23
CA LEU A 166 -8.55 3.38 -16.23
C LEU A 166 -8.99 3.14 -14.80
N ILE A 167 -10.28 3.26 -14.53
CA ILE A 167 -10.87 3.05 -13.21
C ILE A 167 -12.07 2.12 -13.28
N THR A 168 -12.27 1.32 -12.23
CA THR A 168 -13.52 0.60 -12.01
C THR A 168 -14.59 1.52 -11.42
N VAL A 169 -15.85 1.24 -11.74
CA VAL A 169 -17.01 2.04 -11.32
C VAL A 169 -18.21 1.11 -11.10
N TYR A 170 -19.06 1.45 -10.13
CA TYR A 170 -20.29 0.72 -9.81
C TYR A 170 -21.50 1.66 -9.91
N GLU A 171 -22.63 1.14 -10.40
CA GLU A 171 -23.90 1.88 -10.47
C GLU A 171 -25.05 0.98 -10.02
N ALA A 172 -25.84 1.44 -9.05
CA ALA A 172 -27.07 0.74 -8.67
C ALA A 172 -28.12 0.90 -9.77
N ARG A 173 -28.62 -0.21 -10.29
CA ARG A 173 -29.66 -0.22 -11.33
C ARG A 173 -30.74 -1.23 -11.05
N GLN A 174 -31.96 -0.88 -11.44
CA GLN A 174 -33.05 -1.85 -11.46
C GLN A 174 -32.82 -2.82 -12.64
N VAL A 175 -32.90 -4.11 -12.35
CA VAL A 175 -32.78 -5.17 -13.35
C VAL A 175 -34.06 -5.24 -14.18
N ASP A 176 -33.93 -5.39 -15.49
CA ASP A 176 -35.10 -5.64 -16.33
C ASP A 176 -35.71 -7.00 -15.96
N ARG A 177 -37.04 -7.05 -15.82
CA ARG A 177 -37.75 -8.28 -15.47
C ARG A 177 -37.56 -9.37 -16.50
N THR A 178 -37.31 -9.03 -17.76
CA THR A 178 -37.04 -10.03 -18.81
C THR A 178 -35.72 -10.77 -18.62
N ASP A 179 -34.80 -10.22 -17.82
CA ASP A 179 -33.46 -10.78 -17.63
C ASP A 179 -33.38 -11.69 -16.38
N LEU A 180 -34.46 -11.76 -15.60
CA LEU A 180 -34.55 -12.54 -14.35
C LEU A 180 -34.93 -14.02 -14.54
N ASN A 181 -34.94 -14.54 -15.78
CA ASN A 181 -35.63 -15.79 -16.14
C ASN A 181 -35.20 -17.05 -15.34
N ASP A 182 -34.00 -17.06 -14.72
CA ASP A 182 -33.48 -18.22 -13.98
C ASP A 182 -32.95 -17.90 -12.58
N LEU A 183 -32.94 -16.64 -12.15
CA LEU A 183 -32.65 -16.33 -10.76
C LEU A 183 -33.87 -16.71 -9.93
N ASN A 184 -33.70 -17.55 -8.90
CA ASN A 184 -34.74 -17.87 -7.91
C ASN A 184 -35.07 -16.66 -7.01
N SER A 185 -35.24 -15.48 -7.61
CA SER A 185 -35.59 -14.25 -6.94
C SER A 185 -37.09 -14.22 -6.69
N THR A 186 -37.45 -14.10 -5.41
CA THR A 186 -38.83 -13.86 -4.98
C THR A 186 -39.22 -12.38 -5.08
N LEU A 187 -38.30 -11.51 -5.53
CA LEU A 187 -38.48 -10.07 -5.55
C LEU A 187 -39.15 -9.61 -6.85
N ASN A 188 -40.29 -8.94 -6.73
CA ASN A 188 -41.01 -8.35 -7.87
C ASN A 188 -40.21 -7.24 -8.59
N ASN A 189 -39.27 -6.58 -7.89
CA ASN A 189 -38.36 -5.56 -8.40
C ASN A 189 -36.97 -5.86 -7.83
N MET A 190 -36.01 -6.20 -8.69
CA MET A 190 -34.63 -6.48 -8.27
C MET A 190 -33.72 -5.33 -8.68
N TYR A 191 -32.80 -4.97 -7.80
CA TYR A 191 -31.70 -4.04 -8.08
C TYR A 191 -30.38 -4.79 -8.07
N MET A 192 -29.47 -4.41 -8.95
CA MET A 192 -28.12 -4.91 -9.01
C MET A 192 -27.11 -3.78 -8.91
N TRP A 193 -25.92 -4.11 -8.44
CA TRP A 193 -24.75 -3.31 -8.71
C TRP A 193 -24.24 -3.67 -10.10
N ASP A 194 -24.45 -2.77 -11.05
CA ASP A 194 -23.85 -2.89 -12.37
C ASP A 194 -22.38 -2.47 -12.29
N CYS A 195 -21.54 -3.20 -13.01
CA CYS A 195 -20.09 -3.07 -12.96
C CYS A 195 -19.59 -2.43 -14.25
N LEU A 196 -18.75 -1.40 -14.13
CA LEU A 196 -18.22 -0.64 -15.24
C LEU A 196 -16.72 -0.45 -15.10
N PHE A 197 -16.09 -0.07 -16.21
CA PHE A 197 -14.84 0.69 -16.16
C PHE A 197 -14.91 1.89 -17.08
N GLN A 198 -14.16 2.94 -16.73
CA GLN A 198 -14.01 4.16 -17.52
C GLN A 198 -12.54 4.35 -17.89
N GLU A 199 -12.29 4.74 -19.14
CA GLU A 199 -11.04 5.38 -19.56
C GLU A 199 -11.27 6.90 -19.63
N ILE A 200 -10.48 7.65 -18.87
CA ILE A 200 -10.64 9.10 -18.71
C ILE A 200 -9.34 9.78 -19.12
N ASP A 201 -9.40 10.79 -19.98
CA ASP A 201 -8.25 11.67 -20.21
C ASP A 201 -8.01 12.52 -18.95
N ILE A 202 -6.82 12.41 -18.37
CA ILE A 202 -6.50 13.08 -17.11
C ILE A 202 -6.34 14.60 -17.29
N ALA A 203 -5.90 15.05 -18.47
CA ALA A 203 -5.55 16.45 -18.71
C ALA A 203 -6.80 17.34 -18.86
N ASN A 204 -7.83 16.84 -19.56
CA ASN A 204 -9.06 17.60 -19.79
C ASN A 204 -10.28 17.04 -19.04
N ASN A 205 -10.14 15.89 -18.35
CA ASN A 205 -11.20 15.23 -17.61
C ASN A 205 -12.39 14.82 -18.50
N GLU A 206 -12.09 14.27 -19.68
CA GLU A 206 -13.07 13.76 -20.65
C GLU A 206 -13.13 12.23 -20.64
N LEU A 207 -14.34 11.69 -20.79
CA LEU A 207 -14.58 10.27 -20.94
C LEU A 207 -14.17 9.83 -22.35
N ILE A 208 -13.17 8.96 -22.45
CA ILE A 208 -12.73 8.36 -23.71
C ILE A 208 -13.54 7.10 -24.01
N PHE A 209 -13.75 6.26 -22.99
CA PHE A 209 -14.39 4.97 -23.13
C PHE A 209 -15.12 4.60 -21.84
N GLU A 210 -16.28 3.96 -21.96
CA GLU A 210 -17.01 3.35 -20.86
C GLU A 210 -17.54 2.01 -21.33
N TRP A 211 -17.35 0.99 -20.50
CA TRP A 211 -17.87 -0.34 -20.73
C TRP A 211 -18.69 -0.78 -19.53
N ARG A 212 -19.81 -1.47 -19.80
CA ARG A 212 -20.78 -1.87 -18.79
C ARG A 212 -21.05 -3.37 -18.90
N ALA A 213 -20.91 -4.08 -17.79
CA ALA A 213 -21.05 -5.54 -17.75
C ALA A 213 -22.43 -6.01 -18.23
N SER A 214 -23.50 -5.35 -17.80
CA SER A 214 -24.88 -5.72 -18.14
C SER A 214 -25.22 -5.61 -19.63
N ASP A 215 -24.46 -4.87 -20.43
CA ASP A 215 -24.67 -4.80 -21.89
C ASP A 215 -24.14 -6.06 -22.61
N HIS A 216 -23.34 -6.90 -21.93
CA HIS A 216 -22.62 -8.02 -22.53
C HIS A 216 -22.79 -9.37 -21.80
N TYR A 217 -23.15 -9.31 -20.52
CA TYR A 217 -23.34 -10.47 -19.65
C TYR A 217 -24.78 -10.56 -19.16
N SER A 218 -25.28 -11.79 -19.06
CA SER A 218 -26.53 -12.04 -18.36
C SER A 218 -26.26 -12.07 -16.86
N ILE A 219 -27.18 -11.53 -16.07
CA ILE A 219 -27.11 -11.63 -14.61
C ILE A 219 -27.07 -13.09 -14.12
N ASN A 220 -27.59 -14.04 -14.92
CA ASN A 220 -27.57 -15.47 -14.65
C ASN A 220 -26.18 -16.11 -14.87
N ASP A 221 -25.22 -15.39 -15.44
CA ASP A 221 -23.85 -15.88 -15.63
C ASP A 221 -23.09 -15.99 -14.29
N THR A 222 -23.60 -15.37 -13.23
CA THR A 222 -23.04 -15.41 -11.88
C THR A 222 -23.12 -16.79 -11.21
N PHE A 223 -22.11 -17.12 -10.41
CA PHE A 223 -22.10 -18.25 -9.47
C PHE A 223 -22.47 -17.81 -8.06
N HIS A 224 -22.61 -16.50 -7.82
CA HIS A 224 -22.99 -15.96 -6.52
C HIS A 224 -24.50 -15.92 -6.39
N GLU A 225 -25.03 -16.39 -5.26
CA GLU A 225 -26.46 -16.38 -5.01
C GLU A 225 -26.89 -15.03 -4.42
N PRO A 226 -28.05 -14.46 -4.83
CA PRO A 226 -28.51 -13.17 -4.32
C PRO A 226 -28.73 -13.11 -2.80
N GLY A 227 -29.09 -14.23 -2.16
CA GLY A 227 -29.35 -14.26 -0.72
C GLY A 227 -30.41 -13.23 -0.28
N ASP A 228 -30.04 -12.34 0.64
CA ASP A 228 -30.87 -11.23 1.15
C ASP A 228 -30.67 -9.90 0.40
N THR A 229 -29.90 -9.90 -0.69
CA THR A 229 -29.65 -8.73 -1.55
C THR A 229 -30.71 -8.61 -2.66
N GLY A 230 -30.60 -7.56 -3.47
CA GLY A 230 -31.49 -7.29 -4.60
C GLY A 230 -32.52 -6.19 -4.34
N SER A 231 -32.50 -5.55 -3.17
CA SER A 231 -33.33 -4.37 -2.90
C SER A 231 -32.63 -3.09 -3.35
N ALA A 232 -33.35 -1.97 -3.46
CA ALA A 232 -32.74 -0.69 -3.85
C ALA A 232 -31.64 -0.22 -2.88
N ASP A 233 -31.80 -0.50 -1.58
CA ASP A 233 -30.84 -0.11 -0.53
C ASP A 233 -29.72 -1.16 -0.33
N ASN A 234 -29.90 -2.37 -0.87
CA ASN A 234 -28.91 -3.45 -0.84
C ASN A 234 -28.91 -4.19 -2.18
N PRO A 235 -28.45 -3.55 -3.29
CA PRO A 235 -28.46 -4.17 -4.61
C PRO A 235 -27.59 -5.44 -4.64
N PHE A 236 -27.97 -6.37 -5.52
CA PHE A 236 -27.24 -7.62 -5.71
C PHE A 236 -25.94 -7.38 -6.49
N ASP A 237 -24.81 -7.78 -5.91
CA ASP A 237 -23.52 -7.80 -6.59
C ASP A 237 -23.33 -9.15 -7.29
N TRP A 238 -23.41 -9.12 -8.62
CA TRP A 238 -23.54 -10.30 -9.46
C TRP A 238 -22.31 -10.55 -10.35
N PHE A 239 -21.55 -9.51 -10.67
CA PHE A 239 -20.40 -9.56 -11.58
C PHE A 239 -19.09 -9.33 -10.82
N HIS A 240 -19.05 -8.26 -10.03
CA HIS A 240 -17.93 -7.83 -9.19
C HIS A 240 -16.61 -7.72 -9.96
N ILE A 241 -16.48 -6.62 -10.69
CA ILE A 241 -15.26 -6.25 -11.41
C ILE A 241 -14.13 -5.92 -10.43
N ASN A 242 -12.96 -6.52 -10.58
CA ASN A 242 -11.86 -6.32 -9.64
C ASN A 242 -10.50 -5.98 -10.26
N SER A 243 -10.40 -6.02 -11.58
CA SER A 243 -9.23 -5.52 -12.30
C SER A 243 -9.58 -5.19 -13.74
N VAL A 244 -8.87 -4.18 -14.26
CA VAL A 244 -8.88 -3.83 -15.67
C VAL A 244 -7.46 -3.51 -16.12
N GLN A 245 -7.10 -3.91 -17.34
CA GLN A 245 -5.86 -3.52 -18.00
C GLN A 245 -6.15 -3.22 -19.47
N LYS A 246 -5.53 -2.15 -20.00
CA LYS A 246 -5.48 -1.89 -21.44
C LYS A 246 -4.18 -2.44 -22.01
N ASP A 247 -4.27 -3.18 -23.10
CA ASP A 247 -3.11 -3.76 -23.77
C ASP A 247 -2.52 -2.82 -24.85
N LYS A 248 -1.46 -3.26 -25.51
CA LYS A 248 -0.77 -2.49 -26.55
C LYS A 248 -1.59 -2.32 -27.84
N LEU A 249 -2.67 -3.10 -28.02
CA LEU A 249 -3.60 -2.92 -29.14
C LEU A 249 -4.71 -1.91 -28.81
N GLY A 250 -4.79 -1.47 -27.57
CA GLY A 250 -5.88 -0.64 -27.07
C GLY A 250 -7.10 -1.43 -26.61
N ASN A 251 -7.04 -2.76 -26.59
CA ASN A 251 -8.10 -3.63 -26.07
C ASN A 251 -8.01 -3.74 -24.55
N TYR A 252 -9.10 -4.15 -23.92
CA TYR A 252 -9.19 -4.26 -22.47
C TYR A 252 -9.30 -5.71 -22.02
N ILE A 253 -8.69 -6.03 -20.89
CA ILE A 253 -8.96 -7.28 -20.15
C ILE A 253 -9.54 -6.93 -18.79
N VAL A 254 -10.61 -7.64 -18.42
CA VAL A 254 -11.35 -7.44 -17.16
C VAL A 254 -11.46 -8.77 -16.42
N SER A 255 -11.24 -8.76 -15.11
CA SER A 255 -11.55 -9.88 -14.22
C SER A 255 -12.83 -9.62 -13.44
N ALA A 256 -13.69 -10.63 -13.38
CA ALA A 256 -14.95 -10.61 -12.66
C ALA A 256 -15.01 -11.76 -11.65
N ARG A 257 -15.13 -11.40 -10.38
CA ARG A 257 -15.07 -12.34 -9.24
C ARG A 257 -16.23 -13.32 -9.27
N TYR A 258 -17.46 -12.87 -9.50
CA TYR A 258 -18.65 -13.70 -9.30
C TYR A 258 -19.06 -14.52 -10.53
N THR A 259 -18.54 -14.22 -11.71
CA THR A 259 -18.73 -15.04 -12.92
C THR A 259 -17.60 -16.06 -13.12
N HIS A 260 -16.59 -16.05 -12.25
CA HIS A 260 -15.36 -16.86 -12.35
C HIS A 260 -14.69 -16.69 -13.73
N SER A 261 -14.68 -15.46 -14.26
CA SER A 261 -14.26 -15.23 -15.64
C SER A 261 -13.34 -14.03 -15.85
N VAL A 262 -12.51 -14.17 -16.88
CA VAL A 262 -11.68 -13.11 -17.44
C VAL A 262 -12.14 -12.81 -18.86
N THR A 263 -12.42 -11.54 -19.16
CA THR A 263 -13.03 -11.10 -20.43
C THR A 263 -12.06 -10.21 -21.19
N TYR A 264 -11.84 -10.50 -22.46
CA TYR A 264 -11.11 -9.61 -23.38
C TYR A 264 -12.08 -8.86 -24.28
N ILE A 265 -11.91 -7.54 -24.37
CA ILE A 265 -12.87 -6.59 -24.90
C ILE A 265 -12.19 -5.74 -25.96
N ASP A 266 -12.85 -5.60 -27.10
CA ASP A 266 -12.39 -4.74 -28.19
C ASP A 266 -12.44 -3.27 -27.75
N GLY A 267 -11.31 -2.58 -27.87
CA GLY A 267 -11.15 -1.22 -27.36
C GLY A 267 -11.88 -0.14 -28.14
N ASN A 268 -12.37 -0.45 -29.34
CA ASN A 268 -13.06 0.51 -30.20
C ASN A 268 -14.59 0.35 -30.12
N THR A 269 -15.06 -0.89 -30.00
CA THR A 269 -16.48 -1.25 -30.09
C THR A 269 -17.09 -1.67 -28.77
N GLY A 270 -16.28 -2.04 -27.77
CA GLY A 270 -16.75 -2.64 -26.51
C GLY A 270 -17.23 -4.08 -26.65
N SER A 271 -17.12 -4.68 -27.84
CA SER A 271 -17.53 -6.07 -28.06
C SER A 271 -16.62 -7.04 -27.30
N VAL A 272 -17.22 -8.07 -26.70
CA VAL A 272 -16.46 -9.17 -26.10
C VAL A 272 -15.79 -10.00 -27.20
N LEU A 273 -14.47 -10.10 -27.15
CA LEU A 273 -13.65 -10.87 -28.08
C LEU A 273 -13.52 -12.34 -27.66
N TRP A 274 -13.34 -12.57 -26.35
CA TRP A 274 -13.38 -13.91 -25.74
C TRP A 274 -13.57 -13.83 -24.23
N ILE A 275 -14.00 -14.95 -23.65
CA ILE A 275 -14.17 -15.18 -22.22
C ILE A 275 -13.40 -16.44 -21.83
N LEU A 276 -12.56 -16.33 -20.81
CA LEU A 276 -11.86 -17.45 -20.16
C LEU A 276 -12.53 -17.76 -18.82
N GLY A 277 -12.82 -19.03 -18.57
CA GLY A 277 -13.43 -19.48 -17.31
C GLY A 277 -14.94 -19.27 -17.24
N GLY A 278 -15.54 -19.71 -16.13
CA GLY A 278 -16.96 -19.55 -15.83
C GLY A 278 -17.92 -20.29 -16.78
N LYS A 279 -19.21 -19.95 -16.71
CA LYS A 279 -20.28 -20.61 -17.50
C LYS A 279 -20.14 -20.41 -19.01
N ARG A 280 -19.42 -19.38 -19.45
CA ARG A 280 -19.30 -18.94 -20.86
C ARG A 280 -17.90 -19.12 -21.46
N ASN A 281 -17.06 -19.96 -20.83
CA ASN A 281 -15.69 -20.21 -21.26
C ASN A 281 -15.58 -20.57 -22.77
N ASN A 282 -14.69 -19.90 -23.49
CA ASN A 282 -14.40 -20.20 -24.90
C ASN A 282 -13.21 -21.15 -25.10
N PHE A 283 -12.38 -21.34 -24.08
CA PHE A 283 -11.09 -22.00 -24.24
C PHE A 283 -11.16 -23.50 -23.97
N GLN A 284 -10.55 -24.28 -24.85
CA GLN A 284 -10.22 -25.66 -24.54
C GLN A 284 -9.06 -25.68 -23.54
N ASP A 285 -9.28 -26.28 -22.39
CA ASP A 285 -8.24 -26.50 -21.39
C ASP A 285 -7.27 -27.61 -21.85
N LEU A 286 -5.97 -27.33 -21.79
CA LEU A 286 -4.89 -28.26 -22.15
C LEU A 286 -4.14 -28.80 -20.92
N SER A 287 -4.72 -28.65 -19.74
CA SER A 287 -4.10 -28.91 -18.43
C SER A 287 -5.06 -29.59 -17.46
N ASP A 288 -5.90 -30.49 -17.99
CA ASP A 288 -6.86 -31.30 -17.23
C ASP A 288 -7.83 -30.47 -16.36
N GLY A 289 -8.23 -29.29 -16.85
CA GLY A 289 -9.12 -28.35 -16.16
C GLY A 289 -8.38 -27.30 -15.33
N ASN A 290 -7.09 -27.49 -15.02
CA ASN A 290 -6.35 -26.62 -14.12
C ASN A 290 -6.05 -25.21 -14.69
N ALA A 291 -6.32 -24.95 -15.97
CA ALA A 291 -6.17 -23.65 -16.60
C ALA A 291 -7.48 -22.85 -16.60
N THR A 292 -8.63 -23.50 -16.38
CA THR A 292 -9.96 -22.89 -16.50
C THR A 292 -10.82 -23.04 -15.25
N ASP A 293 -10.36 -23.78 -14.24
CA ASP A 293 -11.06 -24.03 -12.98
C ASP A 293 -10.83 -22.99 -11.88
N PHE A 294 -10.16 -21.88 -12.19
CA PHE A 294 -9.99 -20.79 -11.23
C PHE A 294 -11.34 -20.17 -10.88
N ALA A 295 -11.45 -19.67 -9.65
CA ALA A 295 -12.69 -19.08 -9.17
C ALA A 295 -12.40 -17.89 -8.27
N TRP A 296 -13.32 -16.92 -8.26
CA TRP A 296 -13.25 -15.76 -7.39
C TRP A 296 -12.00 -14.89 -7.59
N GLN A 297 -11.37 -15.01 -8.77
CA GLN A 297 -10.03 -14.56 -9.07
C GLN A 297 -9.86 -13.04 -9.12
N HIS A 298 -8.66 -12.55 -8.83
CA HIS A 298 -8.28 -11.14 -8.84
C HIS A 298 -7.07 -10.86 -9.74
N ASP A 299 -6.91 -9.59 -10.09
CA ASP A 299 -5.68 -9.03 -10.66
C ASP A 299 -5.22 -9.73 -11.95
N ALA A 300 -6.14 -9.91 -12.90
CA ALA A 300 -5.84 -10.55 -14.18
C ALA A 300 -5.04 -9.59 -15.08
N ARG A 301 -3.90 -10.06 -15.61
CA ARG A 301 -2.98 -9.27 -16.45
C ARG A 301 -2.48 -10.07 -17.65
N LEU A 302 -2.57 -9.48 -18.84
CA LEU A 302 -1.94 -10.00 -20.05
C LEU A 302 -0.47 -9.58 -20.13
N HIS A 303 0.35 -10.51 -20.62
CA HIS A 303 1.77 -10.30 -20.91
C HIS A 303 2.14 -10.91 -22.26
N ASP A 304 3.19 -10.36 -22.86
CA ASP A 304 3.81 -10.97 -24.04
C ASP A 304 4.60 -12.24 -23.61
N LEU A 305 4.83 -13.16 -24.54
CA LEU A 305 5.60 -14.38 -24.25
C LEU A 305 7.03 -14.06 -23.78
N GLU A 306 7.60 -12.98 -24.30
CA GLU A 306 8.93 -12.46 -23.98
C GLU A 306 9.05 -11.96 -22.55
N ALA A 307 7.94 -11.85 -21.80
CA ALA A 307 7.99 -11.61 -20.37
C ALA A 307 8.66 -12.79 -19.62
N PHE A 308 8.65 -14.01 -20.18
CA PHE A 308 9.31 -15.20 -19.64
C PHE A 308 10.19 -15.87 -20.72
N PRO A 309 11.33 -15.26 -21.07
CA PRO A 309 12.15 -15.69 -22.22
C PRO A 309 12.74 -17.10 -22.08
N GLN A 310 12.92 -17.64 -20.87
CA GLN A 310 13.43 -18.99 -20.65
C GLN A 310 12.29 -20.00 -20.56
N THR A 311 11.29 -19.74 -19.70
CA THR A 311 10.14 -20.65 -19.53
C THR A 311 9.35 -20.80 -20.82
N MET A 312 9.21 -19.72 -21.61
CA MET A 312 8.44 -19.73 -22.86
C MET A 312 9.30 -19.91 -24.12
N LEU A 313 10.58 -20.31 -24.00
CA LEU A 313 11.51 -20.38 -25.14
C LEU A 313 10.98 -21.23 -26.30
N SER A 314 10.34 -22.37 -25.99
CA SER A 314 9.73 -23.26 -26.97
C SER A 314 8.55 -22.59 -27.67
N SER A 315 7.64 -21.97 -26.92
CA SER A 315 6.47 -21.27 -27.45
C SER A 315 6.88 -20.05 -28.28
N ILE A 316 7.84 -19.24 -27.82
CA ILE A 316 8.39 -18.11 -28.58
C ILE A 316 8.93 -18.60 -29.93
N SER A 317 9.69 -19.70 -29.93
CA SER A 317 10.23 -20.29 -31.16
C SER A 317 9.14 -20.79 -32.11
N ALA A 318 8.02 -21.29 -31.57
CA ALA A 318 6.88 -21.78 -32.34
C ALA A 318 5.96 -20.66 -32.86
N HIS A 319 5.92 -19.51 -32.18
CA HIS A 319 4.93 -18.44 -32.38
C HIS A 319 5.54 -17.08 -32.75
N ASN A 320 6.79 -17.04 -33.25
CA ASN A 320 7.58 -15.84 -33.50
C ASN A 320 6.98 -14.81 -34.51
N LEU A 321 5.81 -15.10 -35.09
CA LEU A 321 4.92 -14.22 -35.85
C LEU A 321 3.49 -14.75 -35.64
N PRO A 322 2.40 -13.98 -35.90
CA PRO A 322 1.04 -14.52 -36.02
C PRO A 322 0.95 -15.46 -37.23
N LEU A 323 1.64 -16.60 -37.16
CA LEU A 323 1.59 -17.70 -38.09
C LEU A 323 0.18 -18.24 -38.01
N ASN A 324 -0.53 -18.17 -39.15
CA ASN A 324 -1.87 -18.70 -39.34
C ASN A 324 -3.01 -17.91 -38.65
N GLY A 325 -2.82 -16.62 -38.39
CA GLY A 325 -3.89 -15.75 -37.88
C GLY A 325 -4.33 -16.08 -36.45
N ARG A 326 -3.43 -16.70 -35.66
CA ARG A 326 -3.58 -16.95 -34.22
C ARG A 326 -2.58 -16.11 -33.44
N ARG A 327 -3.00 -15.71 -32.24
CA ARG A 327 -2.22 -14.97 -31.26
C ARG A 327 -2.02 -15.84 -30.04
N THR A 328 -0.82 -15.81 -29.49
CA THR A 328 -0.49 -16.45 -28.21
C THR A 328 0.02 -15.38 -27.24
N GLN A 329 -0.51 -15.38 -26.02
CA GLN A 329 -0.14 -14.46 -24.94
C GLN A 329 -0.14 -15.18 -23.60
N LEU A 330 0.52 -14.59 -22.61
CA LEU A 330 0.46 -15.03 -21.23
C LEU A 330 -0.65 -14.28 -20.48
N LEU A 331 -1.28 -14.97 -19.54
CA LEU A 331 -2.20 -14.39 -18.57
C LEU A 331 -1.70 -14.76 -17.17
N THR A 332 -1.56 -13.76 -16.30
CA THR A 332 -1.40 -14.00 -14.86
C THR A 332 -2.64 -13.57 -14.10
N LEU A 333 -2.99 -14.31 -13.05
CA LEU A 333 -4.06 -13.94 -12.12
C LEU A 333 -3.82 -14.55 -10.74
N PHE A 334 -4.47 -13.98 -9.73
CA PHE A 334 -4.56 -14.56 -8.39
C PHE A 334 -5.86 -15.34 -8.27
N ASP A 335 -5.78 -16.67 -8.22
CA ASP A 335 -6.92 -17.57 -8.02
C ASP A 335 -7.18 -17.70 -6.53
N ASN A 336 -8.19 -16.96 -6.05
CA ASN A 336 -8.61 -17.00 -4.65
C ASN A 336 -9.15 -18.38 -4.27
N ALA A 337 -9.79 -19.09 -5.20
CA ALA A 337 -10.43 -20.38 -4.99
C ALA A 337 -11.41 -20.37 -3.80
N ALA A 338 -12.15 -19.26 -3.64
CA ALA A 338 -13.04 -19.01 -2.52
C ALA A 338 -14.35 -19.84 -2.60
N GLU A 339 -15.33 -19.48 -1.75
CA GLU A 339 -16.63 -20.15 -1.46
C GLU A 339 -17.38 -20.77 -2.67
N ASP A 340 -16.91 -21.91 -3.19
CA ASP A 340 -17.66 -22.74 -4.15
C ASP A 340 -17.36 -24.24 -3.97
N ILE A 341 -18.39 -25.04 -3.66
CA ILE A 341 -18.28 -26.50 -3.48
C ILE A 341 -17.84 -27.22 -4.78
N LEU A 342 -18.04 -26.62 -5.95
CA LEU A 342 -17.75 -27.23 -7.25
C LEU A 342 -16.34 -26.91 -7.79
N HIS A 343 -15.78 -25.74 -7.45
CA HIS A 343 -14.49 -25.26 -7.98
C HIS A 343 -13.49 -24.86 -6.89
N SER A 344 -13.82 -24.99 -5.61
CA SER A 344 -12.90 -24.63 -4.53
C SER A 344 -11.70 -25.56 -4.46
N ARG A 345 -10.54 -24.92 -4.33
CA ARG A 345 -9.32 -25.53 -3.80
C ARG A 345 -9.21 -25.11 -2.34
N PRO A 346 -8.59 -25.92 -1.47
CA PRO A 346 -8.45 -25.57 -0.06
C PRO A 346 -7.45 -24.44 0.20
N TYR A 347 -6.88 -23.83 -0.84
CA TYR A 347 -5.89 -22.76 -0.78
C TYR A 347 -5.92 -21.91 -2.04
N SER A 348 -5.46 -20.66 -1.93
CA SER A 348 -5.30 -19.75 -3.05
C SER A 348 -3.95 -19.94 -3.74
N ARG A 349 -3.87 -19.55 -5.01
CA ARG A 349 -2.66 -19.70 -5.84
C ARG A 349 -2.53 -18.58 -6.86
N GLY A 350 -1.30 -18.25 -7.23
CA GLY A 350 -1.04 -17.51 -8.45
C GLY A 350 -1.08 -18.45 -9.66
N LEU A 351 -1.56 -18.00 -10.80
CA LEU A 351 -1.54 -18.76 -12.05
C LEU A 351 -0.77 -18.01 -13.12
N LEU A 352 0.08 -18.73 -13.87
CA LEU A 352 0.62 -18.32 -15.16
C LEU A 352 0.04 -19.24 -16.22
N LEU A 353 -0.76 -18.66 -17.13
CA LEU A 353 -1.43 -19.36 -18.21
C LEU A 353 -0.89 -18.90 -19.56
N GLU A 354 -0.80 -19.80 -20.52
CA GLU A 354 -0.61 -19.49 -21.93
C GLU A 354 -1.96 -19.62 -22.66
N LEU A 355 -2.37 -18.55 -23.32
CA LEU A 355 -3.62 -18.48 -24.08
C LEU A 355 -3.30 -18.37 -25.56
N THR A 356 -3.90 -19.22 -26.39
CA THR A 356 -3.86 -19.09 -27.85
C THR A 356 -5.27 -18.91 -28.38
N TYR A 357 -5.48 -17.89 -29.23
CA TYR A 357 -6.79 -17.55 -29.80
C TYR A 357 -6.66 -16.90 -31.18
N PRO A 358 -7.73 -16.85 -32.01
CA PRO A 358 -7.69 -16.18 -33.31
C PRO A 358 -7.36 -14.69 -33.17
N SER A 359 -6.45 -14.19 -33.99
CA SER A 359 -6.04 -12.78 -33.94
C SER A 359 -7.14 -11.83 -34.41
N HIS A 360 -8.07 -12.27 -35.27
CA HIS A 360 -9.22 -11.49 -35.76
C HIS A 360 -10.46 -12.41 -35.78
N PRO A 361 -11.66 -11.89 -35.46
CA PRO A 361 -12.90 -12.65 -35.53
C PRO A 361 -13.18 -13.21 -36.94
N GLU A 362 -12.83 -12.46 -38.00
CA GLU A 362 -13.03 -12.88 -39.39
C GLU A 362 -12.18 -14.10 -39.78
N THR A 363 -11.07 -14.36 -39.07
CA THR A 363 -10.23 -15.54 -39.29
C THR A 363 -10.97 -16.83 -38.92
N LEU A 364 -11.98 -16.77 -38.04
CA LEU A 364 -12.81 -17.92 -37.66
C LEU A 364 -13.56 -18.51 -38.87
N LEU A 365 -14.08 -17.66 -39.76
CA LEU A 365 -14.86 -18.07 -40.94
C LEU A 365 -14.00 -18.86 -41.93
N LEU A 366 -12.75 -18.46 -42.14
CA LEU A 366 -11.80 -19.18 -43.02
C LEU A 366 -11.36 -20.52 -42.44
N THR A 367 -11.30 -20.65 -41.11
CA THR A 367 -10.95 -21.92 -40.45
C THR A 367 -12.12 -22.89 -40.35
N GLN A 368 -13.35 -22.41 -40.13
CA GLN A 368 -14.54 -23.27 -40.03
C GLN A 368 -14.91 -23.94 -41.36
N GLU A 369 -14.75 -23.26 -42.50
CA GLU A 369 -15.01 -23.87 -43.82
C GLU A 369 -14.03 -24.99 -44.20
N ARG A 370 -12.89 -25.12 -43.50
CA ARG A 370 -11.88 -26.18 -43.71
C ARG A 370 -11.72 -27.15 -42.54
N ALA A 371 -12.48 -26.98 -41.46
CA ALA A 371 -12.33 -27.79 -40.26
C ALA A 371 -12.97 -29.18 -40.43
N SER A 372 -12.11 -30.20 -40.53
CA SER A 372 -12.51 -31.59 -40.34
C SER A 372 -12.97 -31.80 -38.88
N PRO A 373 -13.88 -32.74 -38.56
CA PRO A 373 -14.39 -32.99 -37.20
C PRO A 373 -13.33 -33.34 -36.13
N SER A 374 -12.07 -33.43 -36.51
CA SER A 374 -10.92 -33.75 -35.65
C SER A 374 -10.03 -32.55 -35.32
N GLN A 375 -10.39 -31.30 -35.67
CA GLN A 375 -9.58 -30.12 -35.33
C GLN A 375 -9.82 -29.64 -33.90
N SER A 376 -8.72 -29.39 -33.17
CA SER A 376 -8.70 -28.80 -31.83
C SER A 376 -9.29 -27.38 -31.83
N SER A 377 -9.81 -26.93 -30.68
CA SER A 377 -10.44 -25.62 -30.55
C SER A 377 -9.53 -24.47 -31.03
N PRO A 378 -10.07 -23.44 -31.71
CA PRO A 378 -9.30 -22.26 -32.05
C PRO A 378 -8.86 -21.44 -30.82
N TYR A 379 -9.44 -21.72 -29.65
CA TYR A 379 -9.09 -21.12 -28.36
C TYR A 379 -8.56 -22.21 -27.43
N THR A 380 -7.32 -22.08 -26.96
CA THR A 380 -6.70 -23.05 -26.04
C THR A 380 -6.04 -22.33 -24.88
N ALA A 381 -6.22 -22.86 -23.67
CA ALA A 381 -5.60 -22.36 -22.44
C ALA A 381 -4.75 -23.48 -21.83
N CYS A 382 -3.50 -23.16 -21.49
CA CYS A 382 -2.55 -24.07 -20.87
C CYS A 382 -2.02 -23.48 -19.57
N LEU A 383 -2.05 -24.26 -18.49
CA LEU A 383 -1.38 -23.90 -17.25
C LEU A 383 0.13 -24.12 -17.41
N ILE A 384 0.88 -23.03 -17.41
CA ILE A 384 2.35 -23.07 -17.43
C ILE A 384 2.86 -23.35 -16.03
N HIS A 385 2.37 -22.61 -15.04
CA HIS A 385 2.80 -22.81 -13.64
C HIS A 385 1.76 -22.32 -12.62
N PRO A 386 1.46 -23.11 -11.58
CA PRO A 386 0.76 -22.65 -10.38
C PRO A 386 1.75 -22.23 -9.28
N TYR A 387 1.52 -21.10 -8.63
CA TYR A 387 2.34 -20.57 -7.54
C TYR A 387 1.59 -20.70 -6.21
N VAL A 388 2.00 -21.66 -5.38
CA VAL A 388 1.27 -22.04 -4.17
C VAL A 388 2.11 -21.70 -2.94
N HIS A 389 1.50 -21.03 -1.97
CA HIS A 389 2.16 -20.75 -0.70
C HIS A 389 2.57 -22.06 0.01
N PRO A 390 3.78 -22.21 0.58
CA PRO A 390 4.20 -23.43 1.27
C PRO A 390 3.28 -23.88 2.41
N ALA A 391 2.62 -22.91 3.07
CA ALA A 391 1.63 -23.17 4.12
C ALA A 391 0.20 -23.35 3.60
N HIS A 392 -0.03 -23.41 2.28
CA HIS A 392 -1.35 -23.53 1.65
C HIS A 392 -2.36 -22.51 2.18
N ILE A 393 -1.96 -21.23 2.15
CA ILE A 393 -2.81 -20.12 2.61
C ILE A 393 -4.02 -20.02 1.68
N SER A 394 -5.20 -20.03 2.29
CA SER A 394 -6.42 -19.55 1.64
C SER A 394 -6.48 -18.03 1.82
N SER A 395 -6.96 -17.33 0.79
CA SER A 395 -7.33 -15.93 0.82
C SER A 395 -8.62 -15.76 0.04
N SER A 396 -9.73 -15.79 0.75
CA SER A 396 -11.07 -15.76 0.17
C SER A 396 -11.36 -14.51 -0.69
N SER A 397 -10.61 -13.42 -0.53
CA SER A 397 -10.80 -12.20 -1.33
C SER A 397 -9.54 -11.37 -1.53
N GLN A 398 -9.61 -10.45 -2.48
CA GLN A 398 -8.55 -9.49 -2.77
C GLN A 398 -7.28 -10.21 -3.25
N GLY A 399 -6.14 -9.51 -3.21
CA GLY A 399 -4.85 -10.08 -3.59
C GLY A 399 -4.39 -9.67 -4.98
N SER A 400 -3.12 -9.94 -5.24
CA SER A 400 -2.41 -9.53 -6.45
C SER A 400 -1.38 -10.56 -6.87
N LEU A 401 -1.06 -10.55 -8.16
CA LEU A 401 0.08 -11.23 -8.74
C LEU A 401 0.84 -10.25 -9.64
N GLN A 402 2.06 -9.91 -9.25
CA GLN A 402 2.92 -8.99 -9.98
C GLN A 402 4.19 -9.70 -10.47
N LEU A 403 4.55 -9.49 -11.74
CA LEU A 403 5.85 -9.89 -12.26
C LEU A 403 6.91 -8.88 -11.79
N LEU A 404 8.02 -9.38 -11.27
CA LEU A 404 9.20 -8.61 -10.87
C LEU A 404 10.31 -8.87 -11.91
N PRO A 405 10.57 -7.91 -12.83
CA PRO A 405 11.57 -8.09 -13.88
C PRO A 405 12.93 -8.50 -13.33
N SER A 406 13.61 -9.45 -13.99
CA SER A 406 14.98 -9.80 -13.62
C SER A 406 15.93 -8.62 -13.88
N GLN A 407 16.93 -8.47 -13.02
CA GLN A 407 18.03 -7.54 -13.24
C GLN A 407 19.02 -8.05 -14.29
N THR A 408 18.99 -9.36 -14.57
CA THR A 408 19.82 -10.01 -15.58
C THR A 408 19.00 -10.13 -16.87
N LEU A 409 19.53 -9.57 -17.96
CA LEU A 409 18.89 -9.63 -19.26
C LEU A 409 18.72 -11.09 -19.72
N GLY A 410 17.50 -11.45 -20.13
CA GLY A 410 17.18 -12.77 -20.67
C GLY A 410 16.82 -13.82 -19.61
N GLU A 411 16.79 -13.45 -18.32
CA GLU A 411 16.23 -14.30 -17.27
C GLU A 411 14.73 -14.05 -17.08
N ASP A 412 14.01 -15.08 -16.65
CA ASP A 412 12.60 -14.97 -16.29
C ASP A 412 12.40 -14.11 -15.04
N PRO A 413 11.27 -13.40 -14.94
CA PRO A 413 10.93 -12.58 -13.79
C PRO A 413 10.55 -13.46 -12.60
N ARG A 414 10.79 -12.93 -11.40
CA ARG A 414 10.14 -13.46 -10.20
C ARG A 414 8.70 -13.03 -10.15
N LEU A 415 7.90 -13.67 -9.30
CA LEU A 415 6.50 -13.33 -9.11
C LEU A 415 6.26 -12.95 -7.65
N LEU A 416 5.64 -11.81 -7.42
CA LEU A 416 5.17 -11.37 -6.11
C LEU A 416 3.67 -11.66 -6.01
N ILE A 417 3.28 -12.39 -4.97
CA ILE A 417 1.88 -12.61 -4.63
C ILE A 417 1.56 -11.89 -3.33
N GLY A 418 0.60 -10.97 -3.38
CA GLY A 418 0.00 -10.38 -2.20
C GLY A 418 -1.29 -11.15 -1.85
N TYR A 419 -1.42 -11.65 -0.63
CA TYR A 419 -2.58 -12.45 -0.23
C TYR A 419 -3.74 -11.61 0.30
N GLY A 420 -3.79 -10.30 -0.01
CA GLY A 420 -5.00 -9.48 0.09
C GLY A 420 -5.63 -9.44 1.49
N PHE A 421 -6.68 -10.26 1.64
CA PHE A 421 -7.41 -10.50 2.89
C PHE A 421 -6.51 -10.97 4.05
N ASN A 422 -5.32 -11.48 3.74
CA ASN A 422 -4.30 -11.84 4.72
C ASN A 422 -3.12 -10.86 4.71
N ALA A 423 -2.58 -10.60 5.90
CA ALA A 423 -1.42 -9.74 6.12
C ALA A 423 -0.07 -10.39 5.72
N VAL A 424 0.02 -10.93 4.50
CA VAL A 424 1.18 -11.70 4.01
C VAL A 424 1.38 -11.51 2.50
N TRP A 425 2.64 -11.49 2.09
CA TRP A 425 3.03 -11.57 0.68
C TRP A 425 4.26 -12.45 0.51
N THR A 426 4.37 -13.06 -0.67
CA THR A 426 5.40 -14.06 -0.95
C THR A 426 5.95 -13.83 -2.36
N THR A 427 7.28 -13.89 -2.49
CA THR A 427 7.98 -13.86 -3.78
C THR A 427 8.37 -15.27 -4.17
N PHE A 428 8.11 -15.62 -5.43
CA PHE A 428 8.42 -16.91 -6.04
C PHE A 428 9.44 -16.74 -7.17
N ASP A 429 10.34 -17.72 -7.28
CA ASP A 429 11.08 -17.95 -8.52
C ASP A 429 10.13 -18.47 -9.62
N PRO A 430 10.49 -18.34 -10.91
CA PRO A 430 9.67 -18.79 -12.04
C PRO A 430 9.18 -20.23 -11.93
N ASN A 431 9.98 -21.10 -11.29
CA ASN A 431 9.68 -22.53 -11.06
C ASN A 431 8.77 -22.81 -9.86
N GLY A 432 8.19 -21.77 -9.23
CA GLY A 432 7.29 -21.92 -8.07
C GLY A 432 7.97 -22.05 -6.71
N THR A 433 9.29 -21.93 -6.62
CA THR A 433 9.98 -21.94 -5.31
C THR A 433 9.72 -20.63 -4.58
N ALA A 434 9.14 -20.68 -3.38
CA ALA A 434 9.02 -19.50 -2.51
C ALA A 434 10.41 -19.08 -2.00
N VAL A 435 10.84 -17.86 -2.34
CA VAL A 435 12.16 -17.32 -2.02
C VAL A 435 12.13 -16.20 -0.99
N CYS A 436 10.97 -15.55 -0.85
CA CYS A 436 10.72 -14.54 0.16
C CYS A 436 9.31 -14.69 0.70
N ASP A 437 9.13 -14.69 2.02
CA ASP A 437 7.81 -14.72 2.64
C ASP A 437 7.79 -13.75 3.81
N VAL A 438 6.87 -12.78 3.77
CA VAL A 438 6.82 -11.67 4.71
C VAL A 438 5.39 -11.45 5.18
N ARG A 439 5.23 -11.25 6.48
CA ARG A 439 3.94 -10.98 7.13
C ARG A 439 4.00 -9.78 8.05
N PHE A 440 2.85 -9.10 8.24
CA PHE A 440 2.70 -7.98 9.18
C PHE A 440 1.62 -8.21 10.25
N ALA A 441 1.14 -9.45 10.35
CA ALA A 441 0.36 -9.97 11.46
C ALA A 441 0.65 -11.47 11.67
N PRO A 442 0.41 -12.04 12.86
CA PRO A 442 0.52 -13.46 13.12
C PRO A 442 -0.37 -14.29 12.21
N SER A 443 0.10 -15.49 11.82
CA SER A 443 -0.68 -16.41 10.99
C SER A 443 -2.00 -16.86 11.63
N ALA A 444 -2.12 -16.78 12.95
CA ALA A 444 -3.37 -17.02 13.66
C ALA A 444 -4.49 -15.99 13.35
N SER A 445 -4.16 -14.86 12.71
CA SER A 445 -5.12 -13.85 12.25
C SER A 445 -5.46 -13.96 10.76
N TRP A 446 -4.87 -14.92 10.04
CA TRP A 446 -5.25 -15.17 8.66
C TRP A 446 -6.72 -15.61 8.59
N GLU A 447 -7.39 -15.22 7.51
CA GLU A 447 -8.81 -15.46 7.25
C GLU A 447 -9.81 -14.80 8.21
N THR A 448 -9.37 -13.98 9.16
CA THR A 448 -10.28 -13.18 10.00
C THR A 448 -10.63 -11.84 9.37
N GLY A 449 -9.78 -11.33 8.48
CA GLY A 449 -9.90 -9.98 7.93
C GLY A 449 -9.56 -8.87 8.94
N ASP A 450 -8.98 -9.19 10.10
CA ASP A 450 -8.69 -8.17 11.12
C ASP A 450 -7.52 -7.25 10.71
N VAL A 451 -6.56 -7.80 9.96
CA VAL A 451 -5.41 -7.08 9.40
C VAL A 451 -5.22 -7.53 7.96
N GLN A 452 -5.26 -6.59 7.02
CA GLN A 452 -5.21 -6.86 5.58
C GLN A 452 -4.35 -5.81 4.87
N SER A 453 -3.96 -6.12 3.63
CA SER A 453 -3.51 -5.15 2.63
C SER A 453 -4.09 -5.58 1.29
N TYR A 454 -5.00 -4.77 0.73
CA TYR A 454 -5.81 -5.17 -0.41
C TYR A 454 -5.02 -5.79 -1.56
N ARG A 455 -3.90 -5.14 -1.90
CA ARG A 455 -2.83 -5.69 -2.73
C ARG A 455 -1.49 -5.35 -2.11
N VAL A 456 -0.46 -6.02 -2.60
CA VAL A 456 0.94 -5.70 -2.32
C VAL A 456 1.67 -5.57 -3.64
N PHE A 457 2.48 -4.53 -3.77
CA PHE A 457 3.30 -4.28 -4.94
C PHE A 457 4.75 -4.03 -4.57
N GLN A 458 5.65 -4.32 -5.50
CA GLN A 458 7.04 -3.91 -5.43
C GLN A 458 7.42 -3.08 -6.67
N SER A 459 8.09 -1.95 -6.44
CA SER A 459 8.55 -1.08 -7.53
C SER A 459 9.74 -0.23 -7.10
N ARG A 460 10.47 0.30 -8.09
CA ARG A 460 11.47 1.33 -7.85
C ARG A 460 10.77 2.62 -7.45
N TRP A 461 11.35 3.35 -6.51
CA TRP A 461 10.82 4.63 -6.08
C TRP A 461 11.93 5.55 -5.60
N VAL A 462 11.78 6.83 -5.92
CA VAL A 462 12.66 7.89 -5.41
C VAL A 462 11.83 8.93 -4.67
N GLY A 463 11.90 8.90 -3.35
CA GLY A 463 11.24 9.83 -2.45
C GLY A 463 12.13 11.01 -2.06
N ARG A 464 11.63 12.22 -2.32
CA ARG A 464 12.28 13.52 -2.07
C ARG A 464 11.35 14.44 -1.26
N PRO A 465 11.07 14.10 0.01
CA PRO A 465 10.15 14.88 0.83
C PRO A 465 10.66 16.31 1.03
N ARG A 466 9.75 17.29 1.06
CA ARG A 466 10.09 18.70 1.35
C ARG A 466 10.24 19.01 2.85
N THR A 467 9.88 18.07 3.70
CA THR A 467 10.15 18.15 5.14
C THR A 467 11.65 18.08 5.39
N VAL A 468 12.09 18.36 6.62
CA VAL A 468 13.49 18.19 7.03
C VAL A 468 13.64 16.95 7.92
N PRO A 469 14.85 16.38 8.06
CA PRO A 469 15.10 15.31 9.02
C PRO A 469 14.63 15.68 10.43
N GLN A 470 13.94 14.77 11.10
CA GLN A 470 13.54 14.94 12.50
C GLN A 470 14.64 14.39 13.40
N VAL A 471 14.90 15.08 14.51
CA VAL A 471 16.01 14.77 15.41
C VAL A 471 15.56 14.82 16.86
N ALA A 472 16.02 13.86 17.66
CA ALA A 472 15.80 13.83 19.10
C ALA A 472 17.02 13.30 19.86
N MET A 473 17.02 13.51 21.18
CA MET A 473 17.96 12.87 22.11
C MET A 473 17.16 11.88 22.97
N ALA A 474 17.65 10.65 23.14
CA ALA A 474 17.02 9.69 24.05
C ALA A 474 17.39 9.96 25.53
N GLY A 475 16.53 9.51 26.45
CA GLY A 475 16.64 9.75 27.89
C GLY A 475 16.78 8.47 28.72
N GLY A 476 18.00 8.19 29.16
CA GLY A 476 18.39 7.10 30.08
C GLY A 476 19.82 7.33 30.63
N TYR A 477 20.25 6.56 31.63
CA TYR A 477 21.46 6.84 32.46
C TYR A 477 22.80 6.95 31.69
N ASP A 478 22.88 6.56 30.41
CA ASP A 478 24.15 6.53 29.62
C ASP A 478 24.09 7.09 28.18
N GLU A 479 23.02 7.75 27.73
CA GLU A 479 22.88 8.04 26.29
C GLU A 479 23.26 9.46 25.87
N ASP A 480 24.53 9.65 25.49
CA ASP A 480 25.00 10.72 24.59
C ASP A 480 24.68 10.35 23.12
N LYS A 481 23.41 10.06 22.80
CA LYS A 481 22.98 9.68 21.44
C LYS A 481 21.97 10.64 20.87
N VAL A 482 22.17 10.98 19.60
CA VAL A 482 21.19 11.69 18.77
C VAL A 482 20.53 10.68 17.85
N TYR A 483 19.20 10.72 17.76
CA TYR A 483 18.40 9.91 16.87
C TYR A 483 17.91 10.79 15.73
N VAL A 484 17.97 10.27 14.51
CA VAL A 484 17.52 10.96 13.30
C VAL A 484 16.71 10.05 12.40
N SER A 485 15.64 10.56 11.83
CA SER A 485 14.84 9.91 10.79
C SER A 485 14.32 10.93 9.79
N TRP A 486 13.97 10.49 8.58
CA TRP A 486 13.36 11.36 7.56
C TRP A 486 12.33 10.58 6.73
N ASN A 487 11.05 10.79 7.05
CA ASN A 487 9.92 10.06 6.45
C ASN A 487 9.89 10.21 4.92
N GLY A 488 10.26 9.14 4.21
CA GLY A 488 10.24 9.05 2.75
C GLY A 488 11.48 9.55 2.00
N ALA A 489 12.55 9.95 2.68
CA ALA A 489 13.78 10.35 1.99
C ALA A 489 14.59 9.10 1.58
N THR A 490 14.40 8.63 0.35
CA THR A 490 15.03 7.38 -0.14
C THR A 490 16.47 7.57 -0.62
N GLU A 491 16.86 8.80 -0.96
CA GLU A 491 18.23 9.10 -1.44
C GLU A 491 19.25 9.21 -0.30
N VAL A 492 18.82 9.20 0.97
CA VAL A 492 19.72 9.31 2.12
C VAL A 492 20.47 8.01 2.34
N THR A 493 21.79 8.03 2.24
CA THR A 493 22.67 6.90 2.54
C THR A 493 23.47 7.11 3.83
N GLY A 494 23.59 8.35 4.30
CA GLY A 494 24.35 8.68 5.50
C GLY A 494 23.89 9.94 6.23
N TRP A 495 24.39 10.09 7.45
CA TRP A 495 24.11 11.21 8.32
C TRP A 495 25.40 11.86 8.81
N ARG A 496 25.40 13.19 8.89
CA ARG A 496 26.49 13.97 9.48
C ARG A 496 25.98 14.84 10.61
N VAL A 497 26.48 14.60 11.81
CA VAL A 497 26.22 15.45 12.97
C VAL A 497 27.11 16.67 12.89
N GLN A 498 26.51 17.85 13.02
CA GLN A 498 27.20 19.12 13.15
C GLN A 498 26.85 19.79 14.46
N SER A 499 27.78 20.52 15.06
CA SER A 499 27.53 21.30 16.27
C SER A 499 27.99 22.75 16.17
N ALA A 500 27.34 23.64 16.92
CA ALA A 500 27.63 25.07 16.94
C ALA A 500 27.37 25.71 18.32
N MET A 501 28.04 26.81 18.61
CA MET A 501 27.80 27.59 19.85
C MET A 501 26.46 28.35 19.82
N HIS A 502 25.95 28.67 18.64
CA HIS A 502 24.72 29.45 18.44
C HIS A 502 23.85 28.84 17.34
N SER A 503 22.53 28.84 17.51
CA SER A 503 21.57 28.36 16.49
C SER A 503 21.33 29.34 15.34
N ARG A 504 21.61 30.64 15.53
CA ARG A 504 21.46 31.67 14.50
C ARG A 504 22.73 32.50 14.37
N ALA A 505 23.06 32.89 13.14
CA ALA A 505 24.15 33.81 12.87
C ALA A 505 23.86 35.18 13.52
N LYS A 506 24.84 35.75 14.23
CA LYS A 506 24.84 37.19 14.50
C LYS A 506 25.07 37.92 13.17
N ARG A 507 24.51 39.13 13.05
CA ARG A 507 24.40 40.00 11.86
C ARG A 507 25.67 40.18 10.99
N TRP A 508 26.83 39.69 11.43
CA TRP A 508 28.15 39.84 10.80
C TRP A 508 29.10 38.64 11.01
N GLY A 509 28.60 37.40 11.11
CA GLY A 509 29.46 36.21 11.25
C GLY A 509 28.91 35.00 10.49
N ARG A 510 29.78 34.29 9.77
CA ARG A 510 29.43 33.05 9.06
C ARG A 510 28.88 32.00 10.04
N ARG A 511 28.01 31.11 9.54
CA ARG A 511 27.53 29.93 10.27
C ARG A 511 28.70 28.97 10.46
N GLU A 512 29.35 28.98 11.62
CA GLU A 512 30.36 27.96 11.93
C GLU A 512 29.66 26.76 12.59
N TRP A 513 29.12 25.90 11.74
CA TRP A 513 28.78 24.53 12.09
C TRP A 513 30.02 23.67 11.90
N PHE A 514 30.40 22.93 12.93
CA PHE A 514 31.56 22.03 12.89
C PHE A 514 31.08 20.60 12.78
N ASP A 515 31.66 19.84 11.87
CA ASP A 515 31.41 18.41 11.73
C ASP A 515 31.91 17.66 12.97
N VAL A 516 31.05 16.82 13.52
CA VAL A 516 31.31 16.03 14.74
C VAL A 516 31.56 14.57 14.38
N VAL A 517 30.68 13.99 13.55
CA VAL A 517 30.75 12.60 13.09
C VAL A 517 29.89 12.41 11.85
N SER A 518 30.32 11.54 10.93
CA SER A 518 29.46 11.01 9.87
C SER A 518 29.28 9.51 10.06
N VAL A 519 28.07 9.00 9.85
CA VAL A 519 27.71 7.58 9.95
C VAL A 519 26.82 7.17 8.78
N GLU A 520 26.81 5.88 8.45
CA GLU A 520 25.86 5.33 7.48
C GLU A 520 24.45 5.30 8.07
N LYS A 521 23.43 5.44 7.20
CA LYS A 521 22.02 5.28 7.58
C LYS A 521 21.77 3.82 7.95
N LYS A 522 21.04 3.61 9.03
CA LYS A 522 20.56 2.28 9.48
C LYS A 522 19.06 2.33 9.69
N GLY A 523 18.32 1.45 9.02
CA GLY A 523 16.86 1.36 9.10
C GLY A 523 16.16 2.71 8.84
N PHE A 524 14.97 2.88 9.40
CA PHE A 524 14.22 4.14 9.37
C PHE A 524 14.85 5.23 10.26
N GLU A 525 15.23 4.86 11.49
CA GLU A 525 15.85 5.75 12.47
C GLU A 525 17.28 5.31 12.77
N THR A 526 18.22 6.25 12.72
CA THR A 526 19.62 6.01 13.05
C THR A 526 19.97 6.67 14.38
N GLY A 527 20.42 5.86 15.35
CA GLY A 527 21.01 6.35 16.60
C GLY A 527 22.51 6.61 16.44
N ILE A 528 22.97 7.82 16.74
CA ILE A 528 24.33 8.31 16.54
C ILE A 528 24.97 8.65 17.89
N ALA A 529 26.03 7.94 18.26
CA ALA A 529 26.75 8.19 19.50
C ALA A 529 27.67 9.42 19.43
N LEU A 530 27.57 10.26 20.46
CA LEU A 530 28.34 11.48 20.69
C LEU A 530 29.36 11.33 21.83
N GLU A 531 29.42 10.18 22.48
CA GLU A 531 30.35 9.92 23.58
C GLU A 531 31.81 10.18 23.15
N GLY A 532 32.56 10.86 24.02
CA GLY A 532 33.96 11.23 23.77
C GLY A 532 34.14 12.31 22.70
N ARG A 533 33.06 12.88 22.13
CA ARG A 533 33.12 13.93 21.10
C ARG A 533 32.92 15.31 21.71
N MET A 534 33.65 16.29 21.17
CA MET A 534 33.43 17.69 21.53
C MET A 534 32.18 18.22 20.81
N VAL A 535 31.10 18.44 21.57
CA VAL A 535 29.83 18.91 21.04
C VAL A 535 29.44 20.22 21.71
N PHE A 536 29.17 21.25 20.90
CA PHE A 536 28.69 22.52 21.40
C PHE A 536 27.19 22.47 21.77
N ARG A 537 26.65 23.58 22.30
CA ARG A 537 25.26 23.66 22.77
C ARG A 537 24.22 23.26 21.70
N TRP A 538 24.45 23.61 20.45
CA TRP A 538 23.51 23.33 19.37
C TRP A 538 24.01 22.19 18.50
N VAL A 539 23.11 21.27 18.16
CA VAL A 539 23.38 20.15 17.26
C VAL A 539 22.36 20.15 16.13
N ARG A 540 22.79 19.83 14.92
CA ARG A 540 21.89 19.46 13.81
C ARG A 540 22.43 18.23 13.11
N VAL A 541 21.56 17.53 12.40
CA VAL A 541 21.96 16.38 11.59
C VAL A 541 21.70 16.70 10.12
N VAL A 542 22.72 16.54 9.30
CA VAL A 542 22.70 16.72 7.85
C VAL A 542 22.54 15.37 7.19
N ALA A 543 21.59 15.27 6.26
CA ALA A 543 21.37 14.08 5.44
C ALA A 543 22.31 14.11 4.24
N LEU A 544 22.91 12.96 3.92
CA LEU A 544 23.86 12.79 2.83
C LEU A 544 23.37 11.75 1.83
N ASP A 545 23.59 12.00 0.55
CA ASP A 545 23.41 10.99 -0.51
C ASP A 545 24.63 10.07 -0.67
N GLY A 546 24.58 9.15 -1.65
CA GLY A 546 25.66 8.21 -1.97
C GLY A 546 27.00 8.87 -2.31
N ASP A 547 26.98 10.09 -2.86
CA ASP A 547 28.16 10.89 -3.20
C ASP A 547 28.60 11.83 -2.06
N ARG A 548 27.96 11.72 -0.89
CA ARG A 548 28.17 12.55 0.31
C ARG A 548 27.78 14.02 0.13
N VAL A 549 26.90 14.31 -0.83
CA VAL A 549 26.30 15.63 -1.03
C VAL A 549 25.20 15.86 0.01
N GLU A 550 25.12 17.09 0.51
CA GLU A 550 24.09 17.46 1.50
C GLU A 550 22.71 17.58 0.84
N LEU A 551 21.76 16.74 1.28
CA LEU A 551 20.37 16.75 0.80
C LEU A 551 19.48 17.69 1.62
N GLY A 552 19.78 17.84 2.91
CA GLY A 552 18.98 18.62 3.84
C GLY A 552 19.55 18.55 5.26
N ALA A 553 19.07 19.42 6.15
CA ALA A 553 19.50 19.44 7.55
C ALA A 553 18.31 19.59 8.49
N SER A 554 18.37 18.91 9.63
CA SER A 554 17.37 19.03 10.69
C SER A 554 17.31 20.45 11.25
N GLU A 555 16.21 20.77 11.94
CA GLU A 555 16.19 21.91 12.85
C GLU A 555 17.26 21.76 13.95
N PRO A 556 17.93 22.86 14.37
CA PRO A 556 18.89 22.84 15.46
C PRO A 556 18.28 22.42 16.81
N LEU A 557 18.84 21.38 17.42
CA LEU A 557 18.55 20.94 18.78
C LEU A 557 19.38 21.71 19.80
N ASP A 558 18.74 22.27 20.84
CA ASP A 558 19.43 22.89 21.98
C ASP A 558 19.70 21.85 23.07
N LEU A 559 20.93 21.33 23.13
CA LEU A 559 21.31 20.32 24.12
C LEU A 559 21.12 20.81 25.56
N GLY A 560 21.27 22.11 25.82
CA GLY A 560 21.04 22.68 27.15
C GLY A 560 19.57 22.59 27.56
N ARG A 561 18.66 22.86 26.62
CA ARG A 561 17.21 22.73 26.84
C ARG A 561 16.80 21.28 27.02
N GLU A 562 17.31 20.37 26.19
CA GLU A 562 16.96 18.94 26.26
C GLU A 562 17.46 18.31 27.57
N ARG A 563 18.67 18.65 28.03
CA ARG A 563 19.17 18.24 29.35
C ARG A 563 18.30 18.78 30.49
N ALA A 564 17.83 20.03 30.40
CA ALA A 564 16.94 20.61 31.42
C ALA A 564 15.55 19.96 31.45
N LYS A 565 14.93 19.70 30.28
CA LYS A 565 13.66 18.95 30.18
C LYS A 565 13.79 17.56 30.80
N ARG A 566 14.90 16.87 30.56
CA ARG A 566 15.19 15.56 31.15
C ARG A 566 15.25 15.62 32.68
N LEU A 567 16.04 16.53 33.25
CA LEU A 567 16.15 16.68 34.71
C LEU A 567 14.78 16.90 35.36
N PHE A 568 13.93 17.71 34.72
CA PHE A 568 12.56 17.91 35.17
C PHE A 568 11.69 16.64 35.06
N GLY A 569 11.75 15.93 33.94
CA GLY A 569 11.01 14.68 33.74
C GLY A 569 11.42 13.56 34.69
N ASP A 570 12.72 13.41 34.97
CA ASP A 570 13.26 12.43 35.93
C ASP A 570 12.80 12.75 37.35
N PHE A 571 12.80 14.04 37.71
CA PHE A 571 12.24 14.50 38.99
C PHE A 571 10.75 14.17 39.12
N VAL A 572 9.94 14.45 38.09
CA VAL A 572 8.50 14.13 38.09
C VAL A 572 8.28 12.63 38.23
N ARG A 573 9.02 11.79 37.47
CA ARG A 573 8.92 10.32 37.58
C ARG A 573 9.33 9.81 38.96
N ALA A 574 10.38 10.36 39.56
CA ALA A 574 10.81 10.03 40.92
C ALA A 574 9.75 10.43 41.97
N ALA A 575 9.13 11.61 41.82
CA ALA A 575 8.07 12.08 42.71
C ALA A 575 6.79 11.23 42.58
N LEU A 576 6.41 10.82 41.37
CA LEU A 576 5.29 9.91 41.11
C LEU A 576 5.55 8.52 41.71
N ARG A 577 6.74 7.95 41.50
CA ARG A 577 7.12 6.64 42.06
C ARG A 577 7.14 6.62 43.59
N THR A 578 7.52 7.73 44.23
CA THR A 578 7.58 7.84 45.69
C THR A 578 6.25 8.24 46.34
N ARG A 579 5.16 8.41 45.57
CA ARG A 579 3.85 8.94 46.02
C ARG A 579 3.95 10.28 46.78
N LYS A 580 5.02 11.06 46.58
CA LYS A 580 5.24 12.37 47.22
C LYS A 580 4.70 13.51 46.36
N LEU A 581 3.45 13.41 45.92
CA LEU A 581 2.81 14.43 45.04
C LEU A 581 2.73 15.83 45.68
N MET A 582 2.70 15.94 47.02
CA MET A 582 2.71 17.24 47.71
C MET A 582 4.00 18.05 47.48
N VAL A 583 5.15 17.40 47.27
CA VAL A 583 6.43 18.10 47.00
C VAL A 583 6.40 18.74 45.61
N LEU A 584 5.73 18.09 44.65
CA LEU A 584 5.61 18.59 43.28
C LEU A 584 4.82 19.92 43.23
N SER A 585 3.69 19.99 43.94
CA SER A 585 2.80 21.15 43.89
C SER A 585 3.23 22.32 44.79
N HIS A 586 3.92 22.07 45.91
CA HIS A 586 4.19 23.12 46.92
C HIS A 586 5.65 23.63 46.92
N VAL A 587 6.58 22.94 46.25
CA VAL A 587 7.99 23.37 46.17
C VAL A 587 8.38 23.68 44.72
N VAL A 588 8.04 22.81 43.78
CA VAL A 588 8.57 22.90 42.42
C VAL A 588 7.79 23.88 41.54
N VAL A 589 6.46 23.83 41.56
CA VAL A 589 5.63 24.83 40.85
C VAL A 589 5.96 26.27 41.26
N PRO A 590 6.04 26.61 42.57
CA PRO A 590 6.44 27.96 42.98
C PRO A 590 7.92 28.29 42.69
N MET A 591 8.86 27.34 42.76
CA MET A 591 10.25 27.60 42.31
C MET A 591 10.34 27.85 40.81
N PHE A 592 9.61 27.09 39.98
CA PHE A 592 9.59 27.30 38.54
C PHE A 592 8.95 28.64 38.18
N ALA A 593 7.87 29.03 38.88
CA ALA A 593 7.29 30.36 38.77
C ALA A 593 8.31 31.46 39.14
N LEU A 594 9.08 31.27 40.22
CA LEU A 594 10.16 32.17 40.61
C LEU A 594 11.28 32.26 39.56
N VAL A 595 11.70 31.14 38.97
CA VAL A 595 12.72 31.11 37.90
C VAL A 595 12.21 31.76 36.62
N VAL A 596 10.95 31.56 36.24
CA VAL A 596 10.33 32.24 35.08
C VAL A 596 10.21 33.74 35.32
N VAL A 597 9.84 34.16 36.54
CA VAL A 597 9.80 35.58 36.93
C VAL A 597 11.21 36.19 36.93
N PHE A 598 12.22 35.48 37.45
CA PHE A 598 13.61 35.95 37.43
C PHE A 598 14.20 36.00 36.01
N ALA A 599 13.96 34.98 35.19
CA ALA A 599 14.41 34.95 33.80
C ALA A 599 13.71 36.04 32.97
N GLY A 600 12.40 36.26 33.20
CA GLY A 600 11.66 37.37 32.63
C GLY A 600 12.20 38.72 33.06
N GLY A 601 12.58 38.87 34.33
CA GLY A 601 13.23 40.06 34.88
C GLY A 601 14.62 40.31 34.30
N ILE A 602 15.43 39.27 34.08
CA ILE A 602 16.75 39.36 33.44
C ILE A 602 16.63 39.74 31.96
N VAL A 603 15.67 39.16 31.23
CA VAL A 603 15.40 39.52 29.82
C VAL A 603 14.87 40.94 29.71
N TRP A 604 14.04 41.38 30.66
CA TRP A 604 13.56 42.75 30.75
C TRP A 604 14.69 43.73 31.05
N CYS A 605 15.54 43.45 32.05
CA CYS A 605 16.74 44.23 32.34
C CYS A 605 17.70 44.28 31.15
N ALA A 606 17.92 43.17 30.45
CA ALA A 606 18.77 43.14 29.25
C ALA A 606 18.18 43.98 28.09
N ARG A 607 16.84 43.98 27.92
CA ARG A 607 16.14 44.83 26.94
C ARG A 607 16.15 46.31 27.33
N VAL A 608 16.07 46.63 28.62
CA VAL A 608 16.16 47.99 29.15
C VAL A 608 17.59 48.53 29.03
N CYS A 609 18.61 47.74 29.36
CA CYS A 609 20.02 48.09 29.15
C CYS A 609 20.36 48.28 27.66
N ALA A 610 19.78 47.46 26.77
CA ALA A 610 19.95 47.62 25.33
C ALA A 610 19.25 48.87 24.75
N ARG A 611 18.21 49.40 25.43
CA ARG A 611 17.55 50.66 25.09
C ARG A 611 18.20 51.89 25.74
N GLY A 612 18.98 51.71 26.81
CA GLY A 612 19.65 52.78 27.55
C GLY A 612 20.94 53.33 26.92
N GLN A 613 21.46 52.73 25.85
CA GLN A 613 22.65 53.21 25.14
C GLN A 613 22.36 54.20 23.98
N GLY A 614 21.16 54.76 23.92
CA GLY A 614 20.78 55.67 22.84
C GLY A 614 20.01 56.90 23.30
N VAL A 615 20.64 57.80 24.07
CA VAL A 615 20.13 59.18 24.21
C VAL A 615 21.33 60.14 24.29
N GLY A 616 21.51 60.92 23.22
CA GLY A 616 22.44 62.05 23.17
C GLY A 616 22.02 63.17 24.12
N GLY A 617 23.01 63.84 24.71
CA GLY A 617 22.80 65.01 25.56
C GLY A 617 22.33 66.24 24.77
N PRO A 618 21.53 67.15 25.38
CA PRO A 618 21.01 68.32 24.70
C PRO A 618 21.97 69.52 24.74
N ILE A 619 22.28 70.02 23.54
CA ILE A 619 22.35 71.41 23.05
C ILE A 619 22.48 72.54 24.09
N LEU A 620 23.49 73.40 23.89
CA LEU A 620 23.43 74.84 24.22
C LEU A 620 24.03 75.67 23.07
N ARG A 621 23.19 76.51 22.45
CA ARG A 621 23.57 77.67 21.61
C ARG A 621 23.29 78.93 22.42
N SER A 622 24.23 79.87 22.50
CA SER A 622 24.01 81.29 22.13
C SER A 622 25.27 82.15 22.35
N TYR A 623 25.45 83.05 21.39
CA TYR A 623 26.46 84.12 21.20
C TYR A 623 27.88 83.74 20.79
#